data_AF-A0A416GH94-F1
#
_entry.id   AF-A0A416GH94-F1
#
_cell.length_a   1.000
_cell.length_b   1.000
_cell.length_c   1.000
_cell.angle_alpha   90.00
_cell.angle_beta   90.00
_cell.angle_gamma   90.00
#
_symmetry.space_group_name_H-M   'P 1'
#
loop_
_entity.id
_entity.type
_entity.pdbx_description
1 polymer ?
#
loop_
_entity_poly.entity_id
_entity_poly.type
_entity_poly.pdbx_seq_one_letter_code
_entity_poly.pdbx_strand_id
1 'polypeptide(L)'
;MGILSNLFGKKKNDDEQVRVGGMEDFMTLIRVYYQAVIAMNLGITNLAFLPDLRIFKQTLHVPTVNNKLGIGEKNKCKKMLMDMYDMSDTFFKEIDASIKKNCRNQNDIKNYLIMFQGFSQDLMMLIGNLMQWKFRMPSMFHKALRNMTAKTINQILTRNDWKDDAVRRTCVNIRKYAATLGYSEAWMTEYVFRIVMLAKKEPKTASND
;
A
#
# COMPACT_ATOMS: atom_id res chain seq x y z
N MET A 1 -3.79 -4.68 -14.93
CA MET A 1 -3.25 -6.06 -14.85
C MET A 1 -2.48 -6.14 -13.56
N GLY A 2 -3.07 -6.75 -12.55
CA GLY A 2 -2.43 -6.89 -11.24
C GLY A 2 -2.97 -8.07 -10.43
N ILE A 3 -2.32 -8.24 -9.29
CA ILE A 3 -2.22 -9.33 -8.32
C ILE A 3 -1.44 -10.56 -8.81
N LEU A 4 -1.53 -10.93 -10.09
CA LEU A 4 -1.25 -12.30 -10.54
C LEU A 4 -0.67 -12.45 -11.94
N SER A 5 -0.28 -11.37 -12.59
CA SER A 5 -0.05 -11.39 -14.03
C SER A 5 1.08 -12.32 -14.50
N ASN A 6 1.97 -12.81 -13.62
CA ASN A 6 2.90 -13.90 -13.97
C ASN A 6 3.55 -14.58 -12.73
N LEU A 7 2.78 -15.14 -11.80
CA LEU A 7 3.34 -16.26 -11.00
C LEU A 7 3.76 -17.46 -11.92
N PHE A 8 3.23 -17.44 -13.16
CA PHE A 8 3.64 -18.15 -14.38
C PHE A 8 5.00 -17.66 -14.92
N GLY A 9 6.08 -17.87 -14.18
CA GLY A 9 7.41 -17.86 -14.77
C GLY A 9 7.64 -19.09 -15.65
N LYS A 10 7.15 -19.09 -16.90
CA LYS A 10 7.83 -19.86 -17.96
C LYS A 10 8.62 -18.88 -18.81
N LYS A 11 9.94 -18.89 -18.61
CA LYS A 11 10.91 -18.37 -19.56
C LYS A 11 10.53 -18.83 -20.97
N LYS A 12 10.20 -17.90 -21.87
CA LYS A 12 10.75 -17.81 -23.23
C LYS A 12 10.07 -16.69 -24.03
N ASN A 13 10.94 -15.93 -24.68
CA ASN A 13 10.76 -15.14 -25.89
C ASN A 13 10.32 -13.68 -25.74
N ASP A 14 11.00 -12.88 -26.56
CA ASP A 14 11.01 -11.43 -26.64
C ASP A 14 9.61 -10.85 -26.93
N ASP A 15 9.46 -9.59 -26.52
CA ASP A 15 8.44 -8.60 -26.91
C ASP A 15 7.12 -8.45 -26.14
N GLU A 16 6.80 -9.25 -25.12
CA GLU A 16 5.73 -8.91 -24.17
C GLU A 16 6.16 -9.12 -22.71
N GLN A 17 6.91 -8.14 -22.16
CA GLN A 17 7.20 -8.11 -20.73
C GLN A 17 5.92 -7.79 -19.94
N VAL A 18 5.16 -8.83 -19.59
CA VAL A 18 4.16 -8.77 -18.52
C VAL A 18 4.92 -8.46 -17.22
N ARG A 19 4.91 -7.18 -16.84
CA ARG A 19 5.64 -6.64 -15.70
C ARG A 19 5.02 -7.10 -14.39
N VAL A 20 5.56 -8.19 -13.84
CA VAL A 20 5.29 -8.65 -12.48
C VAL A 20 5.84 -7.61 -11.50
N GLY A 21 5.04 -7.20 -10.51
CA GLY A 21 5.48 -6.32 -9.44
C GLY A 21 5.15 -4.83 -9.66
N GLY A 22 4.05 -4.55 -10.35
CA GLY A 22 3.59 -3.17 -10.63
C GLY A 22 2.90 -2.48 -9.45
N MET A 23 2.39 -1.27 -9.66
CA MET A 23 1.68 -0.53 -8.61
C MET A 23 0.40 -1.25 -8.15
N GLU A 24 -0.35 -1.84 -9.09
CA GLU A 24 -1.59 -2.58 -8.80
C GLU A 24 -1.34 -3.81 -7.91
N ASP A 25 -0.27 -4.56 -8.21
CA ASP A 25 0.20 -5.69 -7.41
C ASP A 25 0.56 -5.25 -5.99
N PHE A 26 1.34 -4.17 -5.87
CA PHE A 26 1.76 -3.62 -4.58
C PHE A 26 0.55 -3.25 -3.73
N MET A 27 -0.38 -2.45 -4.28
CA MET A 27 -1.58 -2.02 -3.58
C MET A 27 -2.44 -3.20 -3.14
N THR A 28 -2.48 -4.25 -3.95
CA THR A 28 -3.23 -5.45 -3.57
C THR A 28 -2.54 -6.23 -2.46
N LEU A 29 -1.22 -6.42 -2.53
CA LEU A 29 -0.47 -7.06 -1.44
C LEU A 29 -0.63 -6.28 -0.12
N ILE A 30 -0.69 -4.95 -0.16
CA ILE A 30 -1.02 -4.15 1.02
C ILE A 30 -2.41 -4.50 1.57
N ARG A 31 -3.45 -4.57 0.72
CA ARG A 31 -4.81 -4.98 1.17
C ARG A 31 -4.85 -6.40 1.70
N VAL A 32 -4.15 -7.34 1.05
CA VAL A 32 -3.99 -8.72 1.52
C VAL A 32 -3.35 -8.76 2.90
N TYR A 33 -2.27 -8.00 3.11
CA TYR A 33 -1.60 -7.95 4.41
C TYR A 33 -2.55 -7.45 5.51
N TYR A 34 -3.30 -6.38 5.25
CA TYR A 34 -4.31 -5.86 6.18
C TYR A 34 -5.36 -6.93 6.52
N GLN A 35 -5.94 -7.56 5.51
CA GLN A 35 -6.95 -8.59 5.69
C GLN A 35 -6.40 -9.83 6.41
N ALA A 36 -5.15 -10.21 6.17
CA ALA A 36 -4.49 -11.32 6.86
C ALA A 36 -4.30 -11.03 8.36
N VAL A 37 -3.89 -9.80 8.72
CA VAL A 37 -3.75 -9.38 10.12
C VAL A 37 -5.11 -9.32 10.80
N ILE A 38 -6.15 -8.81 10.12
CA ILE A 38 -7.54 -8.81 10.63
C ILE A 38 -8.02 -10.25 10.89
N ALA A 39 -7.81 -11.17 9.94
CA ALA A 39 -8.19 -12.58 10.08
C ALA A 39 -7.53 -13.21 11.31
N MET A 40 -6.21 -12.98 11.46
CA MET A 40 -5.42 -13.52 12.56
C MET A 40 -5.86 -12.96 13.91
N ASN A 41 -6.09 -11.65 14.03
CA ASN A 41 -6.41 -10.99 15.29
C ASN A 41 -7.85 -11.29 15.76
N LEU A 42 -8.80 -11.37 14.84
CA LEU A 42 -10.23 -11.54 15.17
C LEU A 42 -10.74 -12.97 14.99
N GLY A 43 -9.87 -13.91 14.59
CA GLY A 43 -10.26 -15.30 14.37
C GLY A 43 -11.28 -15.48 13.25
N ILE A 44 -11.21 -14.68 12.18
CA ILE A 44 -12.13 -14.79 11.04
C ILE A 44 -11.88 -16.12 10.33
N THR A 45 -12.93 -16.92 10.20
CA THR A 45 -12.89 -18.20 9.47
C THR A 45 -13.57 -18.12 8.10
N ASN A 46 -14.50 -17.16 7.93
CA ASN A 46 -15.21 -16.96 6.67
C ASN A 46 -14.47 -15.97 5.76
N LEU A 47 -13.86 -16.50 4.69
CA LEU A 47 -13.13 -15.73 3.68
C LEU A 47 -13.99 -14.74 2.88
N ALA A 48 -15.33 -14.82 2.93
CA ALA A 48 -16.20 -13.85 2.27
C ALA A 48 -16.03 -12.42 2.83
N PHE A 49 -15.61 -12.29 4.10
CA PHE A 49 -15.33 -10.99 4.72
C PHE A 49 -14.02 -10.35 4.24
N LEU A 50 -13.14 -11.14 3.61
CA LEU A 50 -11.76 -10.77 3.31
C LEU A 50 -11.43 -11.16 1.86
N PRO A 51 -11.99 -10.43 0.87
CA PRO A 51 -11.97 -10.85 -0.52
C PRO A 51 -10.57 -10.88 -1.15
N ASP A 52 -9.70 -9.91 -0.85
CA ASP A 52 -8.32 -9.90 -1.37
C ASP A 52 -7.52 -11.07 -0.77
N LEU A 53 -7.68 -11.34 0.54
CA LEU A 53 -7.04 -12.46 1.23
C LEU A 53 -7.49 -13.79 0.64
N ARG A 54 -8.79 -13.94 0.34
CA ARG A 54 -9.37 -15.12 -0.31
C ARG A 54 -8.70 -15.37 -1.65
N ILE A 55 -8.65 -14.36 -2.51
CA ILE A 55 -8.05 -14.45 -3.84
C ILE A 55 -6.58 -14.82 -3.71
N PHE A 56 -5.83 -14.11 -2.88
CA PHE A 56 -4.40 -14.37 -2.65
C PHE A 56 -4.14 -15.80 -2.19
N LYS A 57 -4.89 -16.28 -1.19
CA LYS A 57 -4.77 -17.64 -0.67
C LYS A 57 -5.06 -18.68 -1.75
N GLN A 58 -6.15 -18.50 -2.49
CA GLN A 58 -6.57 -19.43 -3.54
C GLN A 58 -5.54 -19.48 -4.66
N THR A 59 -5.05 -18.34 -5.13
CA THR A 59 -4.13 -18.33 -6.26
C THR A 59 -2.73 -18.81 -5.91
N LEU A 60 -2.23 -18.50 -4.73
CA LEU A 60 -0.90 -18.92 -4.31
C LEU A 60 -0.89 -20.23 -3.52
N HIS A 61 -2.06 -20.88 -3.39
CA HIS A 61 -2.27 -22.09 -2.59
C HIS A 61 -1.64 -22.01 -1.20
N VAL A 62 -1.79 -20.86 -0.52
CA VAL A 62 -1.18 -20.65 0.80
C VAL A 62 -1.89 -21.53 1.82
N PRO A 63 -1.19 -22.41 2.57
CA PRO A 63 -1.83 -23.22 3.59
C PRO A 63 -2.22 -22.37 4.81
N THR A 64 -3.28 -22.79 5.51
CA THR A 64 -3.55 -22.27 6.85
C THR A 64 -2.50 -22.79 7.83
N VAL A 65 -2.29 -22.07 8.93
CA VAL A 65 -1.38 -22.50 10.00
C VAL A 65 -2.21 -22.74 11.25
N ASN A 66 -2.07 -23.91 11.87
CA ASN A 66 -2.86 -24.31 13.04
C ASN A 66 -4.39 -24.20 12.80
N ASN A 67 -4.85 -24.54 11.60
CA ASN A 67 -6.24 -24.41 11.15
C ASN A 67 -6.82 -22.98 11.25
N LYS A 68 -5.97 -21.95 11.35
CA LYS A 68 -6.36 -20.54 11.39
C LYS A 68 -5.97 -19.81 10.11
N LEU A 69 -6.88 -18.95 9.65
CA LEU A 69 -6.61 -17.99 8.57
C LEU A 69 -5.77 -16.82 9.09
N GLY A 70 -5.03 -16.19 8.19
CA GLY A 70 -4.30 -14.96 8.44
C GLY A 70 -2.83 -15.18 8.76
N ILE A 71 -2.46 -16.25 9.47
CA ILE A 71 -1.06 -16.48 9.87
C ILE A 71 -0.17 -16.79 8.65
N GLY A 72 -0.54 -17.82 7.89
CA GLY A 72 0.24 -18.26 6.72
C GLY A 72 0.24 -17.20 5.62
N GLU A 73 -0.93 -16.60 5.37
CA GLU A 73 -1.12 -15.55 4.37
C GLU A 73 -0.35 -14.28 4.72
N LYS A 74 -0.38 -13.84 5.99
CA LYS A 74 0.39 -12.69 6.47
C LYS A 74 1.88 -12.91 6.24
N ASN A 75 2.41 -14.07 6.62
CA ASN A 75 3.84 -14.37 6.47
C ASN A 75 4.28 -14.42 5.00
N LYS A 76 3.49 -15.08 4.14
CA LYS A 76 3.77 -15.14 2.70
C LYS A 76 3.68 -13.76 2.05
N CYS A 77 2.63 -13.00 2.35
CA CYS A 77 2.41 -11.66 1.82
C CYS A 77 3.51 -10.68 2.27
N LYS A 78 3.87 -10.70 3.55
CA LYS A 78 4.99 -9.92 4.10
C LYS A 78 6.29 -10.21 3.36
N LYS A 79 6.62 -11.49 3.18
CA LYS A 79 7.82 -11.90 2.44
C LYS A 79 7.80 -11.37 1.00
N MET A 80 6.68 -11.47 0.29
CA MET A 80 6.55 -10.90 -1.05
C MET A 80 6.74 -9.37 -1.08
N LEU A 81 6.18 -8.66 -0.10
CA LEU A 81 6.35 -7.21 0.03
C LEU A 81 7.80 -6.82 0.33
N MET A 82 8.51 -7.59 1.15
CA MET A 82 9.93 -7.39 1.44
C MET A 82 10.80 -7.71 0.20
N ASP A 83 10.61 -8.88 -0.41
CA ASP A 83 11.47 -9.38 -1.49
C ASP A 83 11.27 -8.59 -2.80
N MET A 84 10.03 -8.26 -3.16
CA MET A 84 9.71 -7.61 -4.45
C MET A 84 9.71 -6.09 -4.36
N TYR A 85 9.37 -5.54 -3.18
CA TYR A 85 9.17 -4.11 -2.99
C TYR A 85 10.04 -3.53 -1.89
N ASP A 86 11.01 -4.28 -1.35
CA ASP A 86 12.03 -3.74 -0.43
C ASP A 86 11.37 -2.90 0.69
N MET A 87 10.33 -3.49 1.28
CA MET A 87 9.58 -2.93 2.41
C MET A 87 10.22 -3.36 3.72
N SER A 88 10.25 -2.47 4.70
CA SER A 88 10.88 -2.70 6.00
C SER A 88 9.98 -3.49 6.95
N ASP A 89 10.59 -4.18 7.93
CA ASP A 89 9.83 -4.85 9.00
C ASP A 89 9.00 -3.85 9.83
N THR A 90 9.55 -2.66 10.05
CA THR A 90 8.91 -1.55 10.76
C THR A 90 7.61 -1.09 10.11
N PHE A 91 7.55 -1.09 8.78
CA PHE A 91 6.34 -0.76 8.04
C PHE A 91 5.15 -1.67 8.43
N PHE A 92 5.41 -2.96 8.59
CA PHE A 92 4.39 -3.95 8.95
C PHE A 92 3.96 -3.85 10.41
N LYS A 93 4.88 -3.50 11.32
CA LYS A 93 4.58 -3.33 12.75
C LYS A 93 3.55 -2.24 13.01
N GLU A 94 3.61 -1.13 12.27
CA GLU A 94 2.61 -0.07 12.41
C GLU A 94 1.23 -0.49 11.87
N ILE A 95 1.17 -1.26 10.78
CA ILE A 95 -0.10 -1.85 10.30
C ILE A 95 -0.68 -2.79 11.36
N ASP A 96 0.14 -3.68 11.91
CA ASP A 96 -0.28 -4.62 12.95
C ASP A 96 -0.83 -3.88 14.18
N ALA A 97 -0.14 -2.82 14.62
CA ALA A 97 -0.54 -2.00 15.76
C ALA A 97 -1.84 -1.21 15.47
N SER A 98 -1.96 -0.63 14.28
CA SER A 98 -3.16 0.07 13.82
C SER A 98 -4.39 -0.85 13.84
N ILE A 99 -4.29 -2.04 13.26
CA ILE A 99 -5.39 -3.00 13.21
C ILE A 99 -5.74 -3.47 14.62
N LYS A 100 -4.74 -3.78 15.45
CA LYS A 100 -4.97 -4.19 16.86
C LYS A 100 -5.69 -3.10 17.67
N LYS A 101 -5.39 -1.83 17.41
CA LYS A 101 -6.03 -0.68 18.09
C LYS A 101 -7.47 -0.47 17.62
N ASN A 102 -7.71 -0.56 16.31
CA ASN A 102 -8.93 -0.08 15.66
C ASN A 102 -9.96 -1.18 15.34
N CYS A 103 -9.53 -2.44 15.18
CA CYS A 103 -10.41 -3.58 14.90
C CYS A 103 -10.51 -4.50 16.12
N ARG A 104 -11.47 -4.23 17.01
CA ARG A 104 -11.69 -5.03 18.23
C ARG A 104 -12.71 -6.14 18.02
N ASN A 105 -13.62 -5.95 17.08
CA ASN A 105 -14.64 -6.91 16.70
C ASN A 105 -14.91 -6.86 15.18
N GLN A 106 -15.76 -7.77 14.68
CA GLN A 106 -16.01 -7.88 13.23
C GLN A 106 -16.72 -6.66 12.63
N ASN A 107 -17.52 -5.93 13.41
CA ASN A 107 -18.25 -4.74 12.92
C ASN A 107 -17.29 -3.58 12.61
N ASP A 108 -16.12 -3.55 13.26
CA ASP A 108 -15.11 -2.51 13.07
C ASP A 108 -14.38 -2.66 11.72
N ILE A 109 -14.33 -3.88 11.15
CA ILE A 109 -13.52 -4.23 9.98
C ILE A 109 -13.87 -3.34 8.78
N LYS A 110 -15.17 -3.24 8.45
CA LYS A 110 -15.63 -2.48 7.28
C LYS A 110 -15.26 -1.01 7.40
N ASN A 111 -15.52 -0.42 8.57
CA ASN A 111 -15.23 0.98 8.83
C ASN A 111 -13.72 1.26 8.77
N TYR A 112 -12.90 0.37 9.33
CA TYR A 112 -11.45 0.48 9.29
C TYR A 112 -10.89 0.38 7.86
N LEU A 113 -11.38 -0.56 7.05
CA LEU A 113 -10.94 -0.69 5.65
C LEU A 113 -11.33 0.52 4.80
N ILE A 114 -12.55 1.07 4.99
CA ILE A 114 -12.99 2.31 4.35
C ILE A 114 -12.10 3.49 4.77
N MET A 115 -11.74 3.58 6.05
CA MET A 115 -10.87 4.62 6.58
C MET A 115 -9.48 4.55 5.95
N PHE A 116 -8.88 3.36 5.87
CA PHE A 116 -7.59 3.18 5.20
C PHE A 116 -7.67 3.50 3.69
N GLN A 117 -8.76 3.12 3.02
CA GLN A 117 -8.96 3.44 1.61
C GLN A 117 -9.05 4.96 1.38
N GLY A 118 -9.84 5.67 2.19
CA GLY A 118 -9.95 7.14 2.13
C GLY A 118 -8.61 7.83 2.41
N PHE A 119 -7.89 7.37 3.43
CA PHE A 119 -6.53 7.82 3.73
C PHE A 119 -5.60 7.66 2.53
N SER A 120 -5.55 6.46 1.94
CA SER A 120 -4.65 6.17 0.82
C SER A 120 -5.03 7.00 -0.41
N GLN A 121 -6.33 7.17 -0.69
CA GLN A 121 -6.80 7.95 -1.82
C GLN A 121 -6.42 9.43 -1.68
N ASP A 122 -6.75 10.04 -0.54
CA ASP A 122 -6.44 11.45 -0.26
C ASP A 122 -4.93 11.70 -0.30
N LEU A 123 -4.15 10.81 0.32
CA LEU A 123 -2.69 10.91 0.34
C LEU A 123 -2.11 10.82 -1.08
N MET A 124 -2.53 9.83 -1.87
CA MET A 124 -2.00 9.65 -3.22
C MET A 124 -2.41 10.78 -4.18
N MET A 125 -3.64 11.27 -4.09
CA MET A 125 -4.10 12.42 -4.86
C MET A 125 -3.28 13.67 -4.54
N LEU A 126 -3.08 13.93 -3.24
CA LEU A 126 -2.33 15.11 -2.79
C LEU A 126 -0.85 15.03 -3.16
N ILE A 127 -0.25 13.85 -3.04
CA ILE A 127 1.13 13.61 -3.50
C ILE A 127 1.22 13.82 -5.01
N GLY A 128 0.24 13.31 -5.78
CA GLY A 128 0.13 13.54 -7.20
C GLY A 128 0.23 15.02 -7.54
N ASN A 129 -0.59 15.85 -6.89
CA ASN A 129 -0.61 17.31 -7.03
C ASN A 129 0.72 17.97 -6.59
N LEU A 130 1.16 17.73 -5.36
CA LEU A 130 2.33 18.41 -4.77
C LEU A 130 3.68 17.95 -5.33
N MET A 131 3.72 16.79 -6.00
CA MET A 131 4.94 16.22 -6.57
C MET A 131 4.92 16.13 -8.10
N GLN A 132 3.94 16.69 -8.81
CA GLN A 132 3.82 16.62 -10.29
C GLN A 132 5.17 16.83 -11.02
N TRP A 133 5.90 17.89 -10.68
CA TRP A 133 7.20 18.18 -11.28
C TRP A 133 8.32 17.24 -10.82
N LYS A 134 8.26 16.71 -9.59
CA LYS A 134 9.27 15.81 -9.02
C LYS A 134 9.22 14.42 -9.67
N PHE A 135 8.09 14.04 -10.25
CA PHE A 135 7.98 12.84 -11.10
C PHE A 135 8.82 12.92 -12.38
N ARG A 136 9.26 14.11 -12.80
CA ARG A 136 10.14 14.31 -13.97
C ARG A 136 11.63 14.09 -13.67
N MET A 137 12.02 13.92 -12.40
CA MET A 137 13.41 13.61 -12.02
C MET A 137 13.88 12.26 -12.58
N PRO A 138 15.13 12.12 -13.06
CA PRO A 138 15.66 10.83 -13.50
C PRO A 138 15.60 9.78 -12.38
N SER A 139 15.27 8.53 -12.73
CA SER A 139 15.11 7.42 -11.78
C SER A 139 16.38 7.11 -10.98
N MET A 140 17.56 7.52 -11.44
CA MET A 140 18.83 7.30 -10.72
C MET A 140 18.91 8.05 -9.37
N PHE A 141 18.08 9.09 -9.15
CA PHE A 141 18.09 9.91 -7.94
C PHE A 141 17.18 9.40 -6.81
N HIS A 142 17.18 8.09 -6.55
CA HIS A 142 16.33 7.44 -5.53
C HIS A 142 16.39 8.12 -4.14
N LYS A 143 17.59 8.42 -3.64
CA LYS A 143 17.78 9.06 -2.33
C LYS A 143 17.18 10.47 -2.29
N ALA A 144 17.37 11.26 -3.34
CA ALA A 144 16.80 12.60 -3.42
C ALA A 144 15.28 12.54 -3.49
N LEU A 145 14.72 11.59 -4.27
CA LEU A 145 13.29 11.38 -4.36
C LEU A 145 12.69 10.99 -3.00
N ARG A 146 13.33 10.07 -2.26
CA ARG A 146 12.91 9.70 -0.91
C ARG A 146 12.93 10.90 0.04
N ASN A 147 13.98 11.72 0.01
CA ASN A 147 14.07 12.92 0.84
C ASN A 147 13.00 13.96 0.48
N MET A 148 12.69 14.12 -0.80
CA MET A 148 11.60 14.99 -1.24
C MET A 148 10.23 14.47 -0.84
N THR A 149 10.02 13.14 -0.90
CA THR A 149 8.81 12.51 -0.38
C THR A 149 8.67 12.81 1.10
N ALA A 150 9.71 12.56 1.90
CA ALA A 150 9.72 12.86 3.34
C ALA A 150 9.35 14.32 3.61
N LYS A 151 10.01 15.28 2.93
CA LYS A 151 9.69 16.70 3.06
C LYS A 151 8.23 17.02 2.70
N THR A 152 7.69 16.37 1.68
CA THR A 152 6.30 16.60 1.25
C THR A 152 5.32 16.03 2.28
N ILE A 153 5.59 14.83 2.82
CA ILE A 153 4.80 14.26 3.91
C ILE A 153 4.87 15.15 5.16
N ASN A 154 6.05 15.64 5.52
CA ASN A 154 6.19 16.58 6.63
C ASN A 154 5.31 17.82 6.45
N GLN A 155 5.32 18.42 5.26
CA GLN A 155 4.44 19.55 4.93
C GLN A 155 2.96 19.17 5.06
N ILE A 156 2.56 18.00 4.56
CA ILE A 156 1.18 17.52 4.70
C ILE A 156 0.80 17.40 6.18
N LEU A 157 1.71 16.96 7.06
CA LEU A 157 1.44 16.74 8.48
C LEU A 157 1.53 18.00 9.35
N THR A 158 2.33 18.99 8.97
CA THR A 158 2.64 20.14 9.86
C THR A 158 2.17 21.49 9.32
N ARG A 159 2.10 21.67 7.99
CA ARG A 159 1.87 22.98 7.38
C ARG A 159 0.40 23.40 7.40
N ASN A 160 0.09 24.59 7.91
CA ASN A 160 -1.31 25.09 8.01
C ASN A 160 -1.64 26.21 7.02
N ASP A 161 -0.64 26.89 6.48
CA ASP A 161 -0.73 28.09 5.62
C ASP A 161 -0.81 27.75 4.12
N TRP A 162 -1.62 26.76 3.74
CA TRP A 162 -1.84 26.43 2.32
C TRP A 162 -2.67 27.51 1.62
N LYS A 163 -2.18 27.99 0.46
CA LYS A 163 -2.89 28.96 -0.39
C LYS A 163 -4.17 28.38 -1.00
N ASP A 164 -4.13 27.12 -1.39
CA ASP A 164 -5.28 26.38 -1.94
C ASP A 164 -6.09 25.77 -0.79
N ASP A 165 -7.36 26.16 -0.69
CA ASP A 165 -8.30 25.69 0.34
C ASP A 165 -8.56 24.19 0.25
N ALA A 166 -8.64 23.63 -0.97
CA ALA A 166 -8.86 22.21 -1.18
C ALA A 166 -7.66 21.40 -0.68
N VAL A 167 -6.44 21.83 -1.02
CA VAL A 167 -5.19 21.24 -0.50
C VAL A 167 -5.17 21.31 1.04
N ARG A 168 -5.56 22.44 1.62
CA ARG A 168 -5.64 22.58 3.09
C ARG A 168 -6.60 21.57 3.71
N ARG A 169 -7.82 21.45 3.17
CA ARG A 169 -8.83 20.50 3.67
C ARG A 169 -8.36 19.06 3.57
N THR A 170 -7.78 18.67 2.43
CA THR A 170 -7.23 17.33 2.24
C THR A 170 -6.09 17.05 3.23
N CYS A 171 -5.17 17.99 3.47
CA CYS A 171 -4.14 17.85 4.51
C CYS A 171 -4.76 17.59 5.90
N VAL A 172 -5.81 18.32 6.28
CA VAL A 172 -6.50 18.13 7.56
C VAL A 172 -7.15 16.74 7.64
N ASN A 173 -7.78 16.27 6.56
CA ASN A 173 -8.36 14.93 6.52
C ASN A 173 -7.29 13.83 6.64
N ILE A 174 -6.18 13.94 5.89
CA ILE A 174 -5.06 13.01 5.98
C ILE A 174 -4.53 12.93 7.42
N ARG A 175 -4.38 14.07 8.12
CA ARG A 175 -3.93 14.07 9.53
C ARG A 175 -4.91 13.35 10.45
N LYS A 176 -6.23 13.57 10.27
CA LYS A 176 -7.26 12.88 11.06
C LYS A 176 -7.21 11.37 10.85
N TYR A 177 -7.06 10.94 9.59
CA TYR A 177 -6.87 9.54 9.26
C TYR A 177 -5.59 8.99 9.88
N ALA A 178 -4.45 9.63 9.67
CA ALA A 178 -3.15 9.21 10.19
C ALA A 178 -3.15 9.11 11.72
N ALA A 179 -3.82 10.02 12.42
CA ALA A 179 -3.96 9.97 13.88
C ALA A 179 -4.81 8.78 14.36
N THR A 180 -5.90 8.48 13.64
CA THR A 180 -6.78 7.35 13.97
C THR A 180 -6.09 6.01 13.69
N LEU A 181 -5.57 5.85 12.47
CA LEU A 181 -4.80 4.70 12.01
C LEU A 181 -3.49 4.56 12.82
N GLY A 182 -2.92 5.65 13.32
CA GLY A 182 -1.67 5.62 14.09
C GLY A 182 -0.42 5.44 13.23
N TYR A 183 -0.41 6.00 12.01
CA TYR A 183 0.75 5.95 11.12
C TYR A 183 1.70 7.11 11.34
N SER A 184 2.99 6.78 11.43
CA SER A 184 4.08 7.75 11.55
C SER A 184 4.38 8.45 10.23
N GLU A 185 5.05 9.60 10.31
CA GLU A 185 5.62 10.28 9.14
C GLU A 185 6.54 9.34 8.34
N ALA A 186 7.31 8.49 9.03
CA ALA A 186 8.21 7.52 8.41
C ALA A 186 7.43 6.46 7.61
N TRP A 187 6.36 5.91 8.20
CA TRP A 187 5.48 4.95 7.52
C TRP A 187 4.85 5.55 6.27
N MET A 188 4.29 6.76 6.39
CA MET A 188 3.68 7.49 5.27
C MET A 188 4.70 7.77 4.16
N THR A 189 5.93 8.13 4.54
CA THR A 189 7.03 8.36 3.61
C THR A 189 7.40 7.09 2.85
N GLU A 190 7.54 5.95 3.54
CA GLU A 190 7.89 4.68 2.91
C GLU A 190 6.79 4.19 1.95
N TYR A 191 5.53 4.28 2.37
CA TYR A 191 4.36 3.95 1.56
C TYR A 191 4.33 4.75 0.25
N VAL A 192 4.38 6.08 0.37
CA VAL A 192 4.31 6.98 -0.79
C VAL A 192 5.53 6.84 -1.68
N PHE A 193 6.73 6.76 -1.09
CA PHE A 193 7.96 6.60 -1.87
C PHE A 193 7.91 5.34 -2.72
N ARG A 194 7.43 4.21 -2.16
CA ARG A 194 7.32 2.97 -2.92
C ARG A 194 6.35 3.09 -4.09
N ILE A 195 5.17 3.67 -3.89
CA ILE A 195 4.19 3.87 -4.97
C ILE A 195 4.74 4.78 -6.05
N VAL A 196 5.39 5.89 -5.67
CA VAL A 196 6.03 6.82 -6.61
C VAL A 196 7.12 6.13 -7.43
N MET A 197 7.93 5.27 -6.79
CA MET A 197 8.95 4.49 -7.49
C MET A 197 8.36 3.51 -8.51
N LEU A 198 7.23 2.86 -8.17
CA LEU A 198 6.53 1.94 -9.06
C LEU A 198 5.91 2.68 -10.25
N ALA A 199 5.20 3.78 -10.00
CA ALA A 199 4.60 4.61 -11.05
C ALA A 199 5.64 5.17 -12.04
N LYS A 200 6.86 5.46 -11.58
CA LYS A 200 7.97 5.90 -12.46
C LYS A 200 8.57 4.78 -13.31
N LYS A 201 8.42 3.51 -12.90
CA LYS A 201 8.92 2.36 -13.65
C LYS A 201 7.94 1.96 -14.75
N GLU A 202 6.64 2.17 -14.58
CA GLU A 202 5.62 1.90 -15.60
C GLU A 202 5.93 2.65 -16.90
N PRO A 203 5.84 1.99 -18.08
CA PRO A 203 6.17 2.65 -19.33
C PRO A 203 5.08 3.71 -19.55
N LYS A 204 5.45 4.93 -19.92
CA LYS A 204 4.43 5.85 -20.43
C LYS A 204 3.84 5.17 -21.66
N THR A 205 2.56 4.82 -21.62
CA THR A 205 1.85 4.50 -22.85
C THR A 205 2.10 5.67 -23.79
N ALA A 206 2.79 5.41 -24.89
CA ALA A 206 2.81 6.36 -25.98
C ALA A 206 1.34 6.52 -26.37
N SER A 207 0.76 7.66 -26.02
CA SER A 207 -0.42 8.15 -26.71
C SER A 207 0.04 8.32 -28.16
N ASN A 208 -0.30 7.34 -28.99
CA ASN A 208 -0.40 7.58 -30.42
C ASN A 208 -1.56 8.57 -30.56
N ASP A 209 -1.22 9.85 -30.68
CA ASP A 209 -2.03 10.81 -31.42
C ASP A 209 -1.96 10.45 -32.91
#